data_AF-A0A1U9NPJ5-F1
#
_entry.id   AF-A0A1U9NPJ5-F1
#
_cell.length_a   1.000
_cell.length_b   1.000
_cell.length_c   1.000
_cell.angle_alpha   90.00
_cell.angle_beta   90.00
_cell.angle_gamma   90.00
#
_symmetry.space_group_name_H-M   'P 1'
#
loop_
_entity.id
_entity.type
_entity.pdbx_description
1 polymer ?
#
loop_
_entity_poly.entity_id
_entity_poly.type
_entity_poly.pdbx_seq_one_letter_code
_entity_poly.pdbx_strand_id
1 'polypeptide(L)'
;MSDPTKWFVQNSPELGQLFADFYEGCKEKGALDKKTKELLMASLACVFRCPHCVEEHIKGALDAGASKQEVTEALLIAAVEGAGTQLAWKKETFMKLLG
;
A
#
# COMPACT_ATOMS: atom_id res chain seq x y z
N MET A 1 0.93 6.18 31.22
CA MET A 1 0.33 6.13 29.87
C MET A 1 1.46 6.38 28.90
N SER A 2 1.65 5.50 27.91
CA SER A 2 2.75 5.64 26.95
C SER A 2 2.63 6.98 26.23
N ASP A 3 3.76 7.66 26.04
CA ASP A 3 3.85 8.84 25.19
C ASP A 3 3.23 8.52 23.82
N PRO A 4 2.24 9.29 23.34
CA PRO A 4 1.55 9.03 22.07
C PRO A 4 2.42 9.30 20.83
N THR A 5 3.60 9.88 21.02
CA THR A 5 4.54 10.18 19.94
C THR A 5 5.02 8.89 19.26
N LYS A 6 5.01 8.86 17.93
CA LYS A 6 5.50 7.70 17.15
C LYS A 6 6.97 7.41 17.55
N TRP A 7 7.32 6.15 17.80
CA TRP A 7 8.63 5.76 18.35
C TRP A 7 9.82 6.30 17.53
N PHE A 8 9.67 6.39 16.21
CA PHE A 8 10.73 6.89 15.32
C PHE A 8 10.90 8.41 15.40
N VAL A 9 9.86 9.16 15.81
CA VAL A 9 9.98 10.59 16.12
C VAL A 9 10.70 10.77 17.46
N GLN A 10 10.44 9.94 18.46
CA GLN A 10 11.17 9.99 19.74
C GLN A 10 12.67 9.74 19.56
N ASN A 11 13.03 8.80 18.68
CA ASN A 11 14.41 8.37 18.48
C ASN A 11 15.15 9.14 17.36
N SER A 12 14.41 9.83 16.48
CA SER A 12 14.97 10.71 15.45
C SER A 12 13.98 11.86 15.20
N PRO A 13 13.99 12.93 16.02
CA PRO A 13 12.94 13.95 15.98
C PRO A 13 12.78 14.64 14.63
N GLU A 14 13.88 15.05 14.01
CA GLU A 14 13.83 15.78 12.73
C GLU A 14 13.40 14.87 11.57
N LEU A 15 14.11 13.76 11.33
CA LEU A 15 13.78 12.84 10.23
C LEU A 15 12.45 12.13 10.45
N GLY A 16 12.16 11.77 11.70
CA GLY A 16 10.92 11.11 12.08
C GLY A 16 9.72 12.01 11.87
N GLN A 17 9.78 13.29 12.27
CA GLN A 17 8.68 14.22 12.03
C GLN A 17 8.46 14.45 10.52
N LEU A 18 9.54 14.63 9.76
CA LEU A 18 9.45 14.76 8.29
C LEU A 18 8.74 13.56 7.64
N PHE A 19 9.07 12.34 8.06
CA PHE A 19 8.41 11.15 7.55
C PHE A 19 6.96 11.04 8.04
N ALA A 20 6.67 11.39 9.29
CA ALA A 20 5.31 11.37 9.81
C ALA A 20 4.39 12.32 9.03
N ASP A 21 4.86 13.54 8.75
CA ASP A 21 4.11 14.54 7.99
C ASP A 21 3.91 14.10 6.54
N PHE A 22 4.95 13.56 5.90
CA PHE A 22 4.86 12.97 4.57
C PHE A 22 3.84 11.82 4.52
N TYR A 23 3.90 10.92 5.50
CA TYR A 23 3.01 9.75 5.59
C TYR A 23 1.55 10.18 5.73
N GLU A 24 1.23 11.09 6.65
CA GLU A 24 -0.15 11.60 6.80
C GLU A 24 -0.60 12.36 5.54
N GLY A 25 0.27 13.23 4.99
CA GLY A 25 -0.02 13.97 3.77
C GLY A 25 -0.31 13.07 2.55
N CYS A 26 0.30 11.89 2.48
CA CYS A 26 0.00 10.91 1.43
C CYS A 26 -1.40 10.30 1.57
N LYS A 27 -1.94 10.16 2.78
CA LYS A 27 -3.27 9.59 3.07
C LYS A 27 -4.40 10.60 2.91
N GLU A 28 -4.11 11.88 3.12
CA GLU A 28 -5.09 12.96 2.99
C GLU A 28 -5.60 13.17 1.56
N LYS A 29 -6.81 13.71 1.40
CA LYS A 29 -7.38 14.00 0.06
C LYS A 29 -6.48 14.97 -0.71
N GLY A 30 -6.27 14.70 -2.00
CA GLY A 30 -5.57 15.59 -2.93
C GLY A 30 -6.17 15.51 -4.33
N ALA A 31 -5.31 15.35 -5.35
CA ALA A 31 -5.76 15.04 -6.71
C ALA A 31 -6.54 13.72 -6.80
N LEU A 32 -6.20 12.76 -5.92
CA LEU A 32 -6.97 11.55 -5.68
C LEU A 32 -7.79 11.70 -4.40
N ASP A 33 -9.01 11.18 -4.41
CA ASP A 33 -9.83 11.11 -3.20
C ASP A 33 -9.30 10.08 -2.20
N LYS A 34 -9.78 10.15 -0.96
CA LYS A 34 -9.32 9.29 0.13
C LYS A 34 -9.59 7.81 -0.16
N LYS A 35 -10.76 7.50 -0.73
CA LYS A 35 -11.16 6.13 -1.07
C LYS A 35 -10.18 5.50 -2.06
N THR A 36 -9.83 6.24 -3.11
CA THR A 36 -8.89 5.81 -4.15
C THR A 36 -7.50 5.59 -3.57
N LYS A 37 -7.03 6.51 -2.72
CA LYS A 37 -5.73 6.37 -2.05
C LYS A 37 -5.67 5.12 -1.17
N GLU A 38 -6.69 4.89 -0.33
CA GLU A 38 -6.73 3.71 0.55
C GLU A 38 -6.82 2.40 -0.23
N LEU A 39 -7.58 2.34 -1.32
CA LEU A 39 -7.63 1.16 -2.20
C LEU A 39 -6.26 0.87 -2.83
N LEU A 40 -5.55 1.90 -3.32
CA LEU A 40 -4.19 1.75 -3.85
C LEU A 40 -3.21 1.26 -2.78
N MET A 41 -3.27 1.85 -1.58
CA MET A 41 -2.42 1.44 -0.46
C MET A 41 -2.71 0.00 -0.01
N ALA A 42 -3.97 -0.44 0.00
CA ALA A 42 -4.34 -1.83 0.28
C ALA A 42 -3.77 -2.80 -0.77
N SER A 43 -3.86 -2.47 -2.06
CA SER A 43 -3.24 -3.26 -3.13
C SER A 43 -1.73 -3.36 -2.99
N LEU A 44 -1.04 -2.24 -2.74
CA LEU A 44 0.42 -2.21 -2.55
C LEU A 44 0.85 -2.98 -1.30
N ALA A 45 0.13 -2.81 -0.19
CA ALA A 45 0.36 -3.58 1.03
C ALA A 45 0.23 -5.09 0.80
N CYS A 46 -0.71 -5.51 -0.06
CA CYS A 46 -0.87 -6.90 -0.47
C CYS A 46 0.34 -7.40 -1.26
N VAL A 47 0.83 -6.61 -2.23
CA VAL A 47 2.04 -6.93 -3.01
C VAL A 47 3.27 -7.05 -2.12
N PHE A 48 3.43 -6.14 -1.15
CA PHE A 48 4.53 -6.15 -0.18
C PHE A 48 4.37 -7.18 0.93
N ARG A 49 3.28 -7.95 0.95
CA ARG A 49 3.01 -9.01 1.94
C ARG A 49 3.04 -8.50 3.39
N CYS A 50 2.49 -7.30 3.65
CA CYS A 50 2.36 -6.74 5.00
C CYS A 50 0.93 -6.91 5.55
N PRO A 51 0.64 -7.92 6.39
CA PRO A 51 -0.74 -8.16 6.87
C PRO A 51 -1.33 -6.99 7.64
N HIS A 52 -0.53 -6.35 8.49
CA HIS A 52 -0.93 -5.17 9.26
C HIS A 52 -1.33 -4.00 8.34
N CYS A 53 -0.51 -3.72 7.33
CA CYS A 53 -0.75 -2.64 6.38
C CYS A 53 -2.02 -2.92 5.54
N VAL A 54 -2.23 -4.19 5.13
CA VAL A 54 -3.45 -4.58 4.41
C VAL A 54 -4.68 -4.34 5.28
N GLU A 55 -4.64 -4.72 6.55
CA GLU A 55 -5.74 -4.50 7.47
C GLU A 55 -6.04 -3.01 7.68
N GLU A 56 -5.00 -2.20 7.89
CA GLU A 56 -5.11 -0.75 8.07
C GLU A 56 -5.79 -0.09 6.87
N HIS A 57 -5.32 -0.38 5.65
CA HIS A 57 -5.80 0.28 4.45
C HIS A 57 -7.15 -0.26 3.95
N ILE A 58 -7.50 -1.52 4.24
CA ILE A 58 -8.88 -1.98 4.04
C ILE A 58 -9.84 -1.23 4.95
N LYS A 59 -9.50 -1.06 6.24
CA LYS A 59 -10.33 -0.27 7.16
C LYS A 59 -10.45 1.18 6.70
N GLY A 60 -9.33 1.81 6.34
CA GLY A 60 -9.31 3.17 5.80
C GLY A 60 -10.17 3.34 4.54
N ALA A 61 -10.14 2.36 3.63
CA ALA A 61 -10.98 2.37 2.43
C ALA A 61 -12.47 2.26 2.77
N LEU A 62 -12.85 1.36 3.68
CA LEU A 62 -14.24 1.21 4.14
C LEU A 62 -14.74 2.48 4.84
N ASP A 63 -13.93 3.08 5.71
CA ASP A 63 -14.24 4.36 6.38
C ASP A 63 -14.40 5.51 5.38
N ALA A 64 -13.67 5.44 4.24
CA ALA A 64 -13.81 6.38 3.13
C ALA A 64 -14.99 6.05 2.17
N GLY A 65 -15.81 5.04 2.50
CA GLY A 65 -17.01 4.67 1.75
C GLY A 65 -16.79 3.67 0.63
N ALA A 66 -15.67 2.94 0.61
CA ALA A 66 -15.48 1.83 -0.31
C ALA A 66 -16.46 0.69 0.00
N SER A 67 -16.97 0.07 -1.05
CA SER A 67 -17.73 -1.17 -0.99
C SER A 67 -16.81 -2.38 -0.86
N LYS A 68 -17.36 -3.51 -0.40
CA LYS A 68 -16.66 -4.80 -0.40
C LYS A 68 -16.20 -5.18 -1.82
N GLN A 69 -16.99 -4.83 -2.83
CA GLN A 69 -16.69 -5.09 -4.24
C GLN A 69 -15.46 -4.31 -4.70
N GLU A 70 -15.38 -3.00 -4.40
CA GLU A 70 -14.22 -2.17 -4.75
C GLU A 70 -12.93 -2.68 -4.06
N VAL A 71 -13.01 -3.03 -2.77
CA VAL A 71 -11.86 -3.63 -2.07
C VAL A 71 -11.45 -4.95 -2.70
N THR A 72 -12.41 -5.81 -3.05
CA THR A 72 -12.13 -7.09 -3.70
C THR A 72 -11.44 -6.89 -5.04
N GLU A 73 -11.93 -5.95 -5.86
CA GLU A 73 -11.32 -5.62 -7.15
C GLU A 73 -9.88 -5.10 -6.99
N ALA A 74 -9.64 -4.22 -6.02
CA ALA A 74 -8.29 -3.71 -5.72
C ALA A 74 -7.30 -4.84 -5.34
N LEU A 75 -7.75 -5.83 -4.57
CA LEU A 75 -6.93 -7.00 -4.21
C LEU A 75 -6.71 -7.96 -5.39
N LEU A 76 -7.69 -8.10 -6.29
CA LEU A 76 -7.54 -8.88 -7.52
C LEU A 76 -6.54 -8.23 -8.48
N ILE A 77 -6.53 -6.90 -8.58
CA ILE A 77 -5.51 -6.15 -9.34
C ILE A 77 -4.11 -6.47 -8.78
N ALA A 78 -3.93 -6.45 -7.46
CA ALA A 78 -2.66 -6.82 -6.84
C ALA A 78 -2.22 -8.26 -7.19
N ALA A 79 -3.18 -9.20 -7.27
CA ALA A 79 -2.89 -10.58 -7.67
C ALA A 79 -2.44 -10.69 -9.14
N VAL A 80 -3.12 -9.99 -10.06
CA VAL A 80 -2.77 -9.98 -11.49
C VAL A 80 -1.40 -9.35 -11.71
N GLU A 81 -1.12 -8.20 -11.10
CA GLU A 81 0.19 -7.53 -11.20
C GLU A 81 1.31 -8.40 -10.62
N GLY A 82 1.05 -9.06 -9.50
CA GLY A 82 1.99 -10.02 -8.91
C GLY A 82 2.32 -11.17 -9.87
N ALA A 83 1.30 -11.78 -10.48
CA ALA A 83 1.49 -12.88 -11.44
C ALA A 83 2.20 -12.41 -12.73
N GLY A 84 1.76 -11.28 -13.30
CA GLY A 84 2.34 -10.70 -14.51
C GLY A 84 3.81 -10.34 -14.34
N THR A 85 4.16 -9.75 -13.19
CA THR A 85 5.56 -9.41 -12.86
C THR A 85 6.45 -10.67 -12.82
N GLN A 86 5.97 -11.77 -12.25
CA GLN A 86 6.73 -13.03 -12.20
C GLN A 86 6.99 -13.60 -13.60
N LEU A 87 5.99 -13.55 -14.49
CA LEU A 87 6.15 -13.99 -15.88
C LEU A 87 7.16 -13.10 -16.63
N ALA A 88 7.04 -11.78 -16.48
CA ALA A 88 7.91 -10.83 -17.15
C ALA A 88 9.37 -10.95 -16.67
N TRP A 89 9.60 -11.15 -15.36
CA TRP A 89 10.92 -11.24 -14.76
C TRP A 89 11.82 -12.33 -15.37
N LYS A 90 11.23 -13.43 -15.84
CA LYS A 90 11.96 -14.54 -16.46
C LYS A 90 11.95 -14.54 -17.98
N LYS A 91 11.34 -13.55 -18.62
CA LYS A 91 11.22 -13.45 -20.09
C LYS A 91 12.57 -13.64 -20.79
N GLU A 92 13.60 -12.90 -20.38
CA GLU A 92 14.92 -12.97 -21.03
C GLU A 92 15.57 -14.35 -20.88
N THR A 93 15.45 -14.97 -19.69
CA THR A 93 15.97 -16.32 -19.45
C THR A 93 15.23 -17.35 -20.29
N PHE A 94 13.90 -17.24 -20.38
CA PHE A 94 13.06 -18.09 -21.21
C PHE A 94 13.49 -18.00 -22.68
N MET A 95 13.57 -16.78 -23.23
CA MET A 95 13.98 -16.57 -24.63
C MET A 95 15.39 -17.09 -24.90
N LYS A 96 16.33 -16.93 -23.95
CA LYS A 96 17.70 -17.42 -24.11
C LYS A 96 17.79 -18.96 -24.21
N LEU A 97 16.94 -19.68 -23.48
CA LEU A 97 17.03 -21.14 -23.35
C LEU A 97 16.09 -21.90 -24.28
N LEU A 98 14.94 -21.31 -24.62
CA LEU A 98 13.82 -21.99 -25.28
C LEU A 98 13.21 -21.20 -26.46
N GLY A 99 13.71 -19.99 -26.74
CA GLY A 99 13.16 -19.06 -27.75
C GLY A 99 13.91 -19.06 -29.07
#